data_AF-A0A1I8AAV2-F1
#
_entry.id   AF-A0A1I8AAV2-F1
#
_cell.length_a   1.000
_cell.length_b   1.000
_cell.length_c   1.000
_cell.angle_alpha   90.00
_cell.angle_beta   90.00
_cell.angle_gamma   90.00
#
_symmetry.space_group_name_H-M   'P 1'
#
loop_
_entity.id
_entity.type
_entity.pdbx_description
1 polymer ?
#
loop_
_entity_poly.entity_id
_entity_poly.type
_entity_poly.pdbx_seq_one_letter_code
_entity_poly.pdbx_strand_id
1 'polypeptide(L)'
;MHTLTGSNRKGHFSIDHATGEVSFDQGMSPLNESRIHLCALASPDPDLGDAPEIAFDRHNRSMTSITVRTAEQIAAEQKPTDPLIVFKNNSHVTLDNTLSDVRVPITELAASDGQLSYRISGVEFTKAEYDQNEEENKKPISLFSLSPSTGDLHIDTELVARSEGVYKVNVDANLKSTNDHFATLQSEVHYVNPSVKLKFTFDQSRDVMGLNLAEFERKLTSAVRSEGLGSDLKIYLDTPQVYKDFEGYNSNKSTTCFYVVRNTTILSIDHAVEAISASANSESPLTRLYQVFKVINIERCSDEVTSHRIGQFLSPYTIIWLTITLICILILVAMFGYMCFLARYRDHLKRKELNFAAKVEKKPPVEDFTVPQFVNINVNQ
;
A
#
# COMPACT_ATOMS: atom_id res chain seq x y z
N MET A 1 -49.70 11.01 -52.18
CA MET A 1 -49.02 12.30 -52.41
C MET A 1 -48.16 12.61 -51.18
N HIS A 2 -46.89 13.01 -51.37
CA HIS A 2 -45.97 13.32 -50.26
C HIS A 2 -45.80 14.83 -50.12
N THR A 3 -45.95 15.39 -48.91
CA THR A 3 -45.76 16.83 -48.67
C THR A 3 -44.69 17.04 -47.60
N LEU A 4 -43.75 17.96 -47.84
CA LEU A 4 -42.74 18.37 -46.85
C LEU A 4 -43.29 19.54 -46.02
N THR A 5 -43.22 19.41 -44.70
CA THR A 5 -43.58 20.45 -43.73
C THR A 5 -42.46 20.57 -42.68
N GLY A 6 -42.24 21.74 -42.09
CA GLY A 6 -41.20 21.95 -41.05
C GLY A 6 -40.16 23.03 -41.39
N SER A 7 -38.88 22.82 -41.05
CA SER A 7 -37.82 23.84 -41.23
C SER A 7 -37.42 24.10 -42.69
N ASN A 8 -38.16 23.52 -43.65
CA ASN A 8 -38.15 23.92 -45.07
C ASN A 8 -38.80 25.30 -45.31
N ARG A 9 -38.81 26.19 -44.31
CA ARG A 9 -39.43 27.53 -44.38
C ARG A 9 -38.89 28.40 -45.50
N LYS A 10 -37.67 28.11 -45.94
CA LYS A 10 -36.97 28.81 -47.02
C LYS A 10 -37.12 28.14 -48.39
N GLY A 11 -37.83 27.00 -48.48
CA GLY A 11 -38.16 26.34 -49.75
C GLY A 11 -37.00 25.58 -50.42
N HIS A 12 -35.87 25.39 -49.74
CA HIS A 12 -34.67 24.79 -50.32
C HIS A 12 -34.80 23.32 -50.73
N PHE A 13 -35.81 22.61 -50.19
CA PHE A 13 -36.02 21.20 -50.46
C PHE A 13 -37.40 20.96 -51.04
N SER A 14 -37.50 20.06 -52.01
CA SER A 14 -38.75 19.56 -52.56
C SER A 14 -38.77 18.04 -52.49
N ILE A 15 -39.97 17.46 -52.45
CA ILE A 15 -40.15 16.01 -52.54
C ILE A 15 -41.00 15.69 -53.75
N ASP A 16 -40.55 14.77 -54.59
CA ASP A 16 -41.36 14.27 -55.69
C ASP A 16 -42.55 13.47 -55.14
N HIS A 17 -43.75 13.85 -55.57
CA HIS A 17 -45.00 13.29 -55.04
C HIS A 17 -45.25 11.82 -55.44
N ALA A 18 -44.61 11.34 -56.51
CA ALA A 18 -44.77 10.01 -57.08
C ALA A 18 -43.65 9.05 -56.67
N THR A 19 -42.40 9.51 -56.60
CA THR A 19 -41.22 8.70 -56.28
C THR A 19 -40.77 8.83 -54.83
N GLY A 20 -41.16 9.92 -54.14
CA GLY A 20 -40.68 10.24 -52.80
C GLY A 20 -39.23 10.75 -52.76
N GLU A 21 -38.64 11.08 -53.92
CA GLU A 21 -37.27 11.58 -54.01
C GLU A 21 -37.16 13.01 -53.48
N VAL A 22 -36.19 13.26 -52.59
CA VAL A 22 -35.94 14.60 -52.03
C VAL A 22 -34.87 15.30 -52.86
N SER A 23 -35.25 16.44 -53.43
CA SER A 23 -34.37 17.29 -54.25
C SER A 23 -33.99 18.57 -53.50
N PHE A 24 -32.81 19.10 -53.80
CA PHE A 24 -32.30 20.35 -53.25
C PHE A 24 -32.20 21.42 -54.35
N ASP A 25 -32.82 22.58 -54.13
CA ASP A 25 -32.79 23.70 -55.07
C ASP A 25 -31.59 24.63 -54.80
N GLN A 26 -30.62 24.59 -55.71
CA GLN A 26 -29.39 25.39 -55.65
C GLN A 26 -29.60 26.87 -56.01
N GLY A 27 -30.78 27.25 -56.53
CA GLY A 27 -31.10 28.62 -56.93
C GLY A 27 -31.49 29.55 -55.78
N MET A 28 -31.66 29.03 -54.56
CA MET A 28 -32.04 29.80 -53.38
C MET A 28 -30.83 30.22 -52.52
N SER A 29 -31.04 31.18 -51.60
CA SER A 29 -30.02 31.73 -50.70
C SER A 29 -29.15 30.66 -50.02
N PRO A 30 -27.87 30.96 -49.69
CA PRO A 30 -26.98 29.96 -49.09
C PRO A 30 -27.56 29.37 -47.80
N LEU A 31 -27.49 28.04 -47.69
CA LEU A 31 -27.80 27.31 -46.45
C LEU A 31 -26.77 27.68 -45.38
N ASN A 32 -27.13 28.58 -44.47
CA ASN A 32 -26.31 28.93 -43.31
C ASN A 32 -26.53 28.02 -42.09
N GLU A 33 -27.40 27.00 -42.22
CA GLU A 33 -27.74 26.08 -41.13
C GLU A 33 -26.97 24.77 -41.30
N SER A 34 -26.20 24.39 -40.28
CA SER A 34 -25.37 23.19 -40.30
C SER A 34 -26.18 21.89 -40.27
N ARG A 35 -27.43 21.94 -39.77
CA ARG A 35 -28.32 20.80 -39.66
C ARG A 35 -29.75 21.21 -39.95
N ILE A 36 -30.41 20.51 -40.88
CA ILE A 36 -31.78 20.82 -41.30
C ILE A 36 -32.68 19.63 -41.04
N HIS A 37 -33.80 19.89 -40.37
CA HIS A 37 -34.78 18.90 -39.99
C HIS A 37 -36.06 19.06 -40.84
N LEU A 38 -36.15 18.25 -41.87
CA LEU A 38 -37.33 18.17 -42.72
C LEU A 38 -38.31 17.16 -42.14
N CYS A 39 -39.61 17.40 -42.30
CA CYS A 39 -40.64 16.42 -41.98
C CYS A 39 -41.44 16.15 -43.25
N ALA A 40 -41.71 14.88 -43.54
CA ALA A 40 -42.51 14.47 -44.67
C ALA A 40 -43.77 13.75 -44.18
N LEU A 41 -44.91 14.11 -44.75
CA LEU A 41 -46.20 13.45 -44.54
C LEU A 41 -46.57 12.65 -45.79
N ALA A 42 -46.93 11.39 -45.61
CA ALA A 42 -47.52 10.54 -46.65
C ALA A 42 -49.04 10.52 -46.48
N SER A 43 -49.76 11.03 -47.48
CA SER A 43 -51.23 10.97 -47.53
C SER A 43 -51.71 10.17 -48.74
N PRO A 44 -52.76 9.33 -48.58
CA PRO A 44 -53.43 8.69 -49.70
C PRO A 44 -54.35 9.65 -50.47
N ASP A 45 -54.64 10.83 -49.91
CA ASP A 45 -55.51 11.83 -50.52
C ASP A 45 -54.73 12.69 -51.56
N PRO A 46 -55.19 12.74 -52.83
CA PRO A 46 -54.54 13.49 -53.90
C PRO A 46 -54.77 15.02 -53.86
N ASP A 47 -55.71 15.53 -53.06
CA ASP A 47 -56.12 16.95 -53.06
C ASP A 47 -55.74 17.71 -51.77
N LEU A 48 -54.58 17.39 -51.18
CA LEU A 48 -54.14 18.03 -49.93
C LEU A 48 -53.80 19.54 -50.05
N GLY A 49 -53.83 20.12 -51.26
CA GLY A 49 -53.55 21.54 -51.48
C GLY A 49 -52.13 21.95 -51.05
N ASP A 50 -51.99 23.18 -50.56
CA ASP A 50 -50.74 23.67 -49.97
C ASP A 50 -50.36 22.86 -48.73
N ALA A 51 -49.08 22.54 -48.59
CA ALA A 51 -48.57 21.72 -47.49
C ALA A 51 -49.04 22.27 -46.13
N PRO A 52 -49.93 21.56 -45.41
CA PRO A 52 -50.49 22.08 -44.16
C PRO A 52 -49.37 22.32 -43.15
N GLU A 53 -49.43 23.41 -42.37
CA GLU A 53 -48.42 23.71 -41.35
C GLU A 53 -48.56 22.74 -40.17
N ILE A 54 -48.07 21.51 -40.36
CA ILE A 54 -48.19 20.43 -39.39
C ILE A 54 -46.88 20.29 -38.62
N ALA A 55 -46.98 20.35 -37.29
CA ALA A 55 -45.89 19.99 -36.39
C ALA A 55 -45.65 18.47 -36.44
N PHE A 56 -44.37 18.07 -36.49
CA PHE A 56 -44.01 16.65 -36.50
C PHE A 56 -44.52 15.92 -35.27
N ASP A 57 -45.25 14.83 -35.49
CA ASP A 57 -45.64 13.88 -34.45
C ASP A 57 -44.97 12.53 -34.70
N ARG A 58 -44.06 12.16 -33.79
CA ARG A 58 -43.33 10.89 -33.83
C ARG A 58 -44.23 9.66 -33.72
N HIS A 59 -45.44 9.78 -33.19
CA HIS A 59 -46.38 8.67 -33.05
C HIS A 59 -47.27 8.50 -34.29
N ASN A 60 -47.24 9.46 -35.21
CA ASN A 60 -47.96 9.38 -36.48
C ASN A 60 -47.15 8.54 -37.49
N ARG A 61 -47.66 7.36 -37.82
CA ARG A 61 -47.00 6.42 -38.74
C ARG A 61 -46.90 6.92 -40.18
N SER A 62 -47.68 7.94 -40.53
CA SER A 62 -47.64 8.57 -41.85
C SER A 62 -46.63 9.71 -41.94
N MET A 63 -45.93 10.03 -40.85
CA MET A 63 -44.90 11.06 -40.81
C MET A 63 -43.51 10.46 -40.66
N THR A 64 -42.54 11.05 -41.34
CA THR A 64 -41.12 10.76 -41.15
C THR A 64 -40.31 12.04 -41.02
N SER A 65 -39.23 11.99 -40.24
CA SER A 65 -38.26 13.08 -40.14
C SER A 65 -37.01 12.74 -40.93
N ILE A 66 -36.52 13.71 -41.69
CA ILE A 66 -35.33 13.60 -42.52
C ILE A 66 -34.34 14.65 -42.03
N THR A 67 -33.15 14.22 -41.64
CA THR A 67 -32.08 15.12 -41.22
C THR A 67 -31.07 15.24 -42.34
N VAL A 68 -30.98 16.43 -42.94
CA VAL A 68 -29.97 16.74 -43.95
C VAL A 68 -28.74 17.30 -43.24
N ARG A 69 -27.57 16.72 -43.55
CA ARG A 69 -26.26 17.16 -43.05
C ARG A 69 -25.45 17.72 -44.21
N THR A 70 -24.71 18.79 -43.95
CA THR A 70 -23.80 19.36 -44.95
C THR A 70 -22.49 18.56 -45.01
N ALA A 71 -21.80 18.64 -46.16
CA ALA A 71 -20.48 18.02 -46.33
C ALA A 71 -19.46 18.53 -45.30
N GLU A 72 -19.56 19.80 -44.88
CA GLU A 72 -18.72 20.39 -43.83
C GLU A 72 -18.95 19.74 -42.47
N GLN A 73 -20.20 19.41 -42.11
CA GLN A 73 -20.50 18.70 -40.87
C GLN A 73 -19.99 17.26 -40.93
N ILE A 74 -20.15 16.58 -42.08
CA ILE A 74 -19.60 15.25 -42.29
C ILE A 74 -18.07 15.28 -42.14
N ALA A 75 -17.40 16.29 -42.71
CA ALA A 75 -15.95 16.47 -42.58
C ALA A 75 -15.52 16.84 -41.16
N ALA A 76 -16.31 17.64 -40.43
CA ALA A 76 -16.03 17.99 -39.03
C ALA A 76 -16.24 16.82 -38.06
N GLU A 77 -17.25 15.98 -38.29
CA GLU A 77 -17.52 14.76 -37.52
C GLU A 77 -16.56 13.60 -37.87
N GLN A 78 -16.06 13.57 -39.12
CA GLN A 78 -15.07 12.58 -39.59
C GLN A 78 -13.62 13.00 -39.34
N LYS A 79 -13.36 14.24 -38.96
CA LYS A 79 -12.02 14.64 -38.53
C LYS A 79 -11.73 13.85 -37.25
N PRO A 80 -10.74 12.93 -37.25
CA PRO A 80 -10.30 12.32 -36.01
C PRO A 80 -9.95 13.50 -35.11
N THR A 81 -10.65 13.63 -33.98
CA THR A 81 -10.14 14.50 -32.94
C THR A 81 -8.82 13.86 -32.58
N ASP A 82 -7.69 14.53 -32.87
CA ASP A 82 -6.37 14.04 -32.48
C ASP A 82 -6.51 13.56 -31.03
N PRO A 83 -6.15 12.29 -30.72
CA PRO A 83 -6.35 11.76 -29.40
C PRO A 83 -5.65 12.71 -28.43
N LEU A 84 -6.43 13.33 -27.54
CA LEU A 84 -5.89 14.27 -26.58
C LEU A 84 -4.87 13.49 -25.73
N ILE A 85 -3.58 13.74 -25.95
CA ILE A 85 -2.53 13.08 -25.19
C ILE A 85 -2.60 13.63 -23.76
N VAL A 86 -3.10 12.80 -22.84
CA VAL A 86 -3.11 13.11 -21.40
C VAL A 86 -1.87 12.48 -20.76
N PHE A 87 -0.93 13.34 -20.36
CA PHE A 87 0.27 12.95 -19.63
C PHE A 87 0.00 12.81 -18.14
N LYS A 88 0.55 11.76 -17.52
CA LYS A 88 0.63 11.63 -16.05
C LYS A 88 1.90 12.31 -15.54
N ASN A 89 1.97 13.62 -15.74
CA ASN A 89 3.09 14.40 -15.23
C ASN A 89 2.98 14.57 -13.70
N ASN A 90 4.10 14.45 -12.99
CA ASN A 90 4.17 14.44 -11.52
C ASN A 90 3.47 13.25 -10.85
N SER A 91 3.42 12.10 -11.52
CA SER A 91 3.03 10.85 -10.84
C SER A 91 4.05 10.52 -9.75
N HIS A 92 3.57 10.14 -8.57
CA HIS A 92 4.41 9.60 -7.51
C HIS A 92 4.13 8.12 -7.34
N VAL A 93 5.17 7.33 -7.08
CA VAL A 93 5.04 5.92 -6.71
C VAL A 93 5.86 5.67 -5.47
N THR A 94 5.20 5.17 -4.44
CA THR A 94 5.84 4.75 -3.20
C THR A 94 6.21 3.28 -3.31
N LEU A 95 7.49 2.98 -3.05
CA LEU A 95 8.01 1.62 -3.03
C LEU A 95 8.35 1.23 -1.60
N ASP A 96 7.80 0.09 -1.18
CA ASP A 96 8.16 -0.57 0.07
C ASP A 96 9.19 -1.69 -0.21
N ASN A 97 9.79 -2.27 0.83
CA ASN A 97 10.88 -3.27 0.74
C ASN A 97 10.53 -4.58 0.00
N THR A 98 9.30 -4.73 -0.49
CA THR A 98 8.84 -5.85 -1.31
C THR A 98 8.63 -5.38 -2.75
N LEU A 99 9.73 -5.20 -3.49
CA LEU A 99 9.62 -4.91 -4.92
C LEU A 99 9.13 -6.14 -5.69
N SER A 100 7.96 -5.99 -6.31
CA SER A 100 7.53 -6.79 -7.45
C SER A 100 7.44 -5.80 -8.63
N ASP A 101 8.04 -6.12 -9.78
CA ASP A 101 8.12 -5.27 -11.00
C ASP A 101 7.01 -4.20 -11.07
N VAL A 102 7.34 -2.98 -10.62
CA VAL A 102 6.38 -1.88 -10.52
C VAL A 102 6.41 -1.12 -11.83
N ARG A 103 5.29 -1.17 -12.55
CA ARG A 103 5.07 -0.40 -13.78
C ARG A 103 4.43 0.93 -13.45
N VAL A 104 5.11 2.03 -13.80
CA VAL A 104 4.58 3.39 -13.66
C VAL A 104 4.23 3.93 -15.05
N PRO A 105 2.94 4.01 -15.40
CA PRO A 105 2.53 4.52 -16.71
C PRO A 105 2.68 6.05 -16.74
N ILE A 106 3.59 6.55 -17.58
CA ILE A 106 3.81 7.99 -17.76
C ILE A 106 2.72 8.63 -18.64
N THR A 107 1.96 7.82 -19.37
CA THR A 107 0.82 8.27 -20.18
C THR A 107 -0.42 7.39 -19.95
N GLU A 108 -1.63 7.95 -20.05
CA GLU A 108 -2.88 7.19 -20.11
C GLU A 108 -3.23 6.73 -21.53
N LEU A 109 -2.26 6.73 -22.44
CA LEU A 109 -2.48 6.34 -23.82
C LEU A 109 -2.74 4.84 -23.88
N ALA A 110 -3.91 4.47 -24.41
CA ALA A 110 -4.23 3.09 -24.74
C ALA A 110 -3.41 2.63 -25.95
N ALA A 111 -2.09 2.41 -25.79
CA ALA A 111 -1.14 1.74 -26.70
C ALA A 111 -1.17 2.06 -28.22
N SER A 112 -2.03 2.96 -28.70
CA SER A 112 -2.51 2.94 -30.08
C SER A 112 -2.00 4.09 -30.92
N ASP A 113 -1.47 5.17 -30.32
CA ASP A 113 -1.10 6.31 -31.16
C ASP A 113 0.34 6.29 -31.63
N GLY A 114 1.23 5.51 -31.01
CA GLY A 114 2.52 5.08 -31.58
C GLY A 114 3.47 6.17 -32.13
N GLN A 115 3.12 7.45 -32.05
CA GLN A 115 3.79 8.58 -32.69
C GLN A 115 4.89 9.18 -31.82
N LEU A 116 4.90 8.86 -30.53
CA LEU A 116 5.91 9.33 -29.59
C LEU A 116 6.88 8.22 -29.18
N SER A 117 8.17 8.55 -29.16
CA SER A 117 9.19 7.77 -28.49
C SER A 117 9.56 8.40 -27.16
N TYR A 118 9.82 7.58 -26.15
CA TYR A 118 10.17 8.05 -24.81
C TYR A 118 11.61 7.67 -24.46
N ARG A 119 12.33 8.56 -23.78
CA ARG A 119 13.67 8.30 -23.27
C ARG A 119 13.89 8.97 -21.91
N ILE A 120 14.57 8.28 -21.00
CA ILE A 120 15.04 8.90 -19.75
C ILE A 120 16.14 9.91 -20.09
N SER A 121 15.93 11.17 -19.72
CA SER A 121 16.89 12.25 -19.94
C SER A 121 17.80 12.48 -18.75
N GLY A 122 17.33 12.19 -17.54
CA GLY A 122 18.12 12.24 -16.32
C GLY A 122 17.37 11.70 -15.11
N VAL A 123 18.13 11.36 -14.06
CA VAL A 123 17.57 11.00 -12.76
C VAL A 123 18.26 11.81 -11.68
N GLU A 124 17.47 12.57 -10.93
CA GLU A 124 17.92 13.32 -9.76
C GLU A 124 17.56 12.53 -8.51
N PHE A 125 18.49 12.44 -7.56
CA PHE A 125 18.27 11.73 -6.30
C PHE A 125 18.40 12.70 -5.12
N THR A 126 17.39 12.72 -4.26
CA THR A 126 17.42 13.42 -2.98
C THR A 126 17.33 12.38 -1.86
N LYS A 127 18.39 12.28 -1.06
CA LYS A 127 18.50 11.33 0.04
C LYS A 127 17.49 11.66 1.16
N ALA A 128 16.91 10.64 1.78
CA ALA A 128 16.08 10.81 2.97
C ALA A 128 16.91 11.32 4.16
N GLU A 129 16.28 12.07 5.07
CA GLU A 129 16.95 12.71 6.21
C GLU A 129 17.62 11.71 7.16
N TYR A 130 16.98 10.56 7.37
CA TYR A 130 17.38 9.56 8.36
C TYR A 130 18.25 8.44 7.76
N ASP A 131 18.47 8.44 6.44
CA ASP A 131 19.21 7.37 5.78
C ASP A 131 20.71 7.49 6.09
N GLN A 132 21.28 6.45 6.67
CA GLN A 132 22.69 6.44 7.08
C GLN A 132 23.62 5.84 6.01
N ASN A 133 23.06 5.34 4.90
CA ASN A 133 23.86 4.80 3.82
C ASN A 133 24.69 5.91 3.16
N GLU A 134 26.01 5.85 3.35
CA GLU A 134 26.96 6.81 2.75
C GLU A 134 27.30 6.46 1.29
N GLU A 135 26.78 5.35 0.76
CA GLU A 135 26.86 5.08 -0.67
C GLU A 135 26.08 6.17 -1.42
N GLU A 136 26.79 7.19 -1.90
CA GLU A 136 26.31 8.04 -2.96
C GLU A 136 25.87 7.14 -4.12
N ASN A 137 24.63 7.31 -4.57
CA ASN A 137 24.10 6.65 -5.76
C ASN A 137 24.93 7.09 -6.98
N LYS A 138 26.10 6.46 -7.19
CA LYS A 138 26.95 6.65 -8.36
C LYS A 138 26.21 6.03 -9.54
N LYS A 139 25.38 6.85 -10.20
CA LYS A 139 24.51 6.56 -11.38
C LYS A 139 23.12 6.04 -11.01
N PRO A 140 22.22 6.88 -10.46
CA PRO A 140 20.84 6.47 -10.18
C PRO A 140 20.07 6.07 -11.45
N ILE A 141 20.50 6.53 -12.63
CA ILE A 141 19.85 6.25 -13.91
C ILE A 141 19.82 4.75 -14.26
N SER A 142 20.78 3.94 -13.80
CA SER A 142 20.80 2.50 -14.11
C SER A 142 19.73 1.71 -13.37
N LEU A 143 19.09 2.30 -12.34
CA LEU A 143 18.02 1.69 -11.57
C LEU A 143 16.66 1.83 -12.26
N PHE A 144 16.61 2.51 -13.40
CA PHE A 144 15.38 2.82 -14.13
C PHE A 144 15.54 2.45 -15.59
N SER A 145 14.52 1.78 -16.13
CA SER A 145 14.41 1.52 -17.57
C SER A 145 13.04 1.96 -18.06
N LEU A 146 12.96 2.38 -19.31
CA LEU A 146 11.75 2.95 -19.88
C LEU A 146 11.45 2.28 -21.20
N SER A 147 10.21 1.84 -21.38
CA SER A 147 9.73 1.33 -22.67
C SER A 147 9.63 2.48 -23.68
N PRO A 148 10.41 2.47 -24.79
CA PRO A 148 10.41 3.58 -25.73
C PRO A 148 9.10 3.76 -26.50
N SER A 149 8.23 2.74 -26.52
CA SER A 149 6.97 2.74 -27.26
C SER A 149 5.75 3.06 -26.38
N THR A 150 5.77 2.65 -25.12
CA THR A 150 4.63 2.85 -24.19
C THR A 150 4.88 3.95 -23.17
N GLY A 151 6.14 4.30 -22.92
CA GLY A 151 6.51 5.21 -21.84
C GLY A 151 6.36 4.58 -20.45
N ASP A 152 6.25 3.25 -20.35
CA ASP A 152 6.22 2.56 -19.07
C ASP A 152 7.59 2.57 -18.42
N LEU A 153 7.66 3.17 -17.22
CA LEU A 153 8.85 3.18 -16.39
C LEU A 153 8.89 1.90 -15.56
N HIS A 154 9.98 1.17 -15.71
CA HIS A 154 10.36 -0.02 -14.96
C HIS A 154 11.47 0.32 -13.98
N ILE A 155 11.36 -0.23 -12.77
CA ILE A 155 12.26 0.06 -11.66
C ILE A 155 13.01 -1.23 -11.32
N ASP A 156 14.34 -1.14 -11.29
CA ASP A 156 15.18 -2.29 -10.98
C ASP A 156 15.01 -2.70 -9.51
N THR A 157 14.93 -4.00 -9.26
CA THR A 157 14.90 -4.59 -7.92
C THR A 157 16.13 -4.24 -7.08
N GLU A 158 17.27 -3.90 -7.69
CA GLU A 158 18.46 -3.43 -6.98
C GLU A 158 18.21 -2.16 -6.17
N LEU A 159 17.15 -1.39 -6.46
CA LEU A 159 16.80 -0.18 -5.72
C LEU A 159 16.64 -0.43 -4.21
N VAL A 160 16.19 -1.63 -3.80
CA VAL A 160 16.05 -1.97 -2.36
C VAL A 160 17.39 -1.95 -1.62
N ALA A 161 18.49 -2.26 -2.33
CA ALA A 161 19.84 -2.24 -1.76
C ALA A 161 20.48 -0.84 -1.80
N ARG A 162 19.76 0.18 -2.27
CA ARG A 162 20.25 1.56 -2.39
C ARG A 162 19.73 2.44 -1.26
N SER A 163 20.27 3.66 -1.21
CA SER A 163 19.89 4.71 -0.26
C SER A 163 18.41 5.10 -0.43
N GLU A 164 17.72 5.25 0.70
CA GLU A 164 16.33 5.68 0.76
C GLU A 164 16.20 7.16 0.37
N GLY A 165 15.10 7.55 -0.27
CA GLY A 165 14.97 8.90 -0.81
C GLY A 165 13.94 9.07 -1.92
N VAL A 166 13.98 10.24 -2.52
CA VAL A 166 13.16 10.61 -3.68
C VAL A 166 14.02 10.59 -4.94
N TYR A 167 13.62 9.79 -5.91
CA TYR A 167 14.21 9.72 -7.24
C TYR A 167 13.28 10.44 -8.22
N LYS A 168 13.74 11.53 -8.81
CA LYS A 168 13.01 12.23 -9.87
C LYS A 168 13.52 11.78 -11.22
N VAL A 169 12.69 11.07 -11.96
CA VAL A 169 13.00 10.55 -13.29
C VAL A 169 12.44 11.52 -14.32
N ASN A 170 13.35 12.17 -15.05
CA ASN A 170 13.00 13.05 -16.16
C ASN A 170 12.93 12.22 -17.45
N VAL A 171 11.83 12.35 -18.18
CA VAL A 171 11.53 11.60 -19.40
C VAL A 171 11.21 12.57 -20.52
N ASP A 172 11.96 12.49 -21.61
CA ASP A 172 11.67 13.21 -22.83
C ASP A 172 10.78 12.36 -23.73
N ALA A 173 9.69 12.97 -24.19
CA ALA A 173 8.85 12.47 -25.25
C ALA A 173 9.22 13.19 -26.56
N ASN A 174 9.53 12.43 -27.60
CA ASN A 174 9.89 12.94 -28.92
C ASN A 174 8.97 12.35 -29.98
N LEU A 175 8.75 13.07 -31.08
CA LEU A 175 8.02 12.55 -32.24
C LEU A 175 8.85 11.47 -32.94
N LYS A 176 8.31 10.26 -33.16
CA LYS A 176 9.05 9.16 -33.82
C LYS A 176 9.43 9.47 -35.27
N SER A 177 8.64 10.28 -35.96
CA SER A 177 8.83 10.60 -37.38
C SER A 177 10.03 11.52 -37.62
N THR A 178 10.21 12.54 -36.77
CA THR A 178 11.25 13.57 -36.92
C THR A 178 12.31 13.52 -35.83
N ASN A 179 12.06 12.78 -34.75
CA ASN A 179 12.81 12.81 -33.49
C ASN A 179 12.86 14.20 -32.84
N ASP A 180 11.92 15.08 -33.18
CA ASP A 180 11.80 16.39 -32.55
C ASP A 180 11.27 16.25 -31.13
N HIS A 181 11.78 17.11 -30.25
CA HIS A 181 11.31 17.20 -28.88
C HIS A 181 9.84 17.61 -28.82
N PHE A 182 9.03 16.84 -28.11
CA PHE A 182 7.60 17.11 -27.93
C PHE A 182 7.30 17.63 -26.52
N ALA A 183 7.80 16.93 -25.48
CA ALA A 183 7.59 17.32 -24.09
C ALA A 183 8.65 16.71 -23.16
N THR A 184 8.91 17.36 -22.03
CA THR A 184 9.63 16.77 -20.88
C THR A 184 8.63 16.49 -19.75
N LEU A 185 8.68 15.28 -19.24
CA LEU A 185 7.81 14.73 -18.20
C LEU A 185 8.66 14.37 -16.98
N GLN A 186 8.08 14.47 -15.79
CA GLN A 186 8.75 14.09 -14.54
C GLN A 186 7.89 13.10 -13.76
N SER A 187 8.50 12.00 -13.33
CA SER A 187 7.91 11.06 -12.38
C SER A 187 8.75 11.03 -11.11
N GLU A 188 8.10 11.06 -9.95
CA GLU A 188 8.77 10.91 -8.65
C GLU A 188 8.62 9.46 -8.16
N VAL A 189 9.72 8.82 -7.81
CA VAL A 189 9.76 7.50 -7.18
C VAL A 189 10.26 7.67 -5.76
N HIS A 190 9.42 7.36 -4.79
CA HIS A 190 9.71 7.54 -3.37
C HIS A 190 10.03 6.17 -2.80
N TYR A 191 11.30 5.94 -2.47
CA TYR A 191 11.70 4.73 -1.77
C TYR A 191 11.74 5.02 -0.28
N VAL A 192 10.76 4.47 0.45
CA VAL A 192 10.50 4.80 1.85
C VAL A 192 10.41 3.52 2.66
N ASN A 193 11.25 3.39 3.67
CA ASN A 193 11.16 2.27 4.58
C ASN A 193 9.88 2.34 5.45
N PRO A 194 9.09 1.25 5.54
CA PRO A 194 7.87 1.24 6.34
C PRO A 194 8.08 1.59 7.83
N SER A 195 9.27 1.38 8.36
CA SER A 195 9.62 1.71 9.75
C SER A 195 9.62 3.21 10.07
N VAL A 196 9.76 4.08 9.08
CA VAL A 196 9.72 5.55 9.25
C VAL A 196 8.37 6.17 8.91
N LYS A 197 7.42 5.36 8.42
CA LYS A 197 6.06 5.82 8.15
C LYS A 197 5.30 5.97 9.48
N LEU A 198 4.42 6.96 9.53
CA LEU A 198 3.41 7.13 10.58
C LEU A 198 2.07 6.56 10.09
N LYS A 199 1.11 6.31 10.98
CA LYS A 199 -0.25 5.91 10.64
C LYS A 199 -1.27 6.81 11.31
N PHE A 200 -2.24 7.28 10.54
CA PHE A 200 -3.47 7.85 11.04
C PHE A 200 -4.41 6.70 11.42
N THR A 201 -4.91 6.72 12.64
CA THR A 201 -5.97 5.79 13.09
C THR A 201 -7.31 6.52 13.09
N PHE A 202 -8.27 6.02 12.32
CA PHE A 202 -9.59 6.63 12.15
C PHE A 202 -10.67 5.83 12.86
N ASP A 203 -11.63 6.53 13.48
CA ASP A 203 -12.86 5.95 14.04
C ASP A 203 -13.93 5.73 12.96
N GLN A 204 -13.50 5.11 11.85
CA GLN A 204 -14.31 4.80 10.69
C GLN A 204 -13.82 3.49 10.07
N SER A 205 -14.72 2.69 9.49
CA SER A 205 -14.34 1.46 8.79
C SER A 205 -13.49 1.77 7.55
N ARG A 206 -12.67 0.80 7.13
CA ARG A 206 -11.83 0.90 5.91
C ARG A 206 -12.61 1.34 4.68
N ASP A 207 -13.83 0.82 4.49
CA ASP A 207 -14.61 1.09 3.27
C ASP A 207 -15.09 2.55 3.22
N VAL A 208 -15.51 3.10 4.37
CA VAL A 208 -15.88 4.52 4.51
C VAL A 208 -14.66 5.41 4.31
N MET A 209 -13.52 5.06 4.91
CA MET A 209 -12.29 5.84 4.75
C MET A 209 -11.78 5.78 3.31
N GLY A 210 -11.86 4.62 2.65
CA GLY A 210 -11.50 4.43 1.25
C GLY A 210 -12.27 5.34 0.29
N LEU A 211 -13.57 5.54 0.53
CA LEU A 211 -14.39 6.48 -0.27
C LEU A 211 -14.01 7.95 -0.03
N ASN A 212 -13.53 8.29 1.17
CA ASN A 212 -13.25 9.67 1.58
C ASN A 212 -11.76 10.04 1.54
N LEU A 213 -10.87 9.12 1.19
CA LEU A 213 -9.42 9.32 1.29
C LEU A 213 -8.90 10.49 0.45
N ALA A 214 -9.34 10.59 -0.82
CA ALA A 214 -8.94 11.69 -1.69
C ALA A 214 -9.43 13.05 -1.16
N GLU A 215 -10.60 13.09 -0.52
CA GLU A 215 -11.11 14.31 0.11
C GLU A 215 -10.29 14.66 1.37
N PHE A 216 -9.95 13.66 2.17
CA PHE A 216 -9.09 13.82 3.34
C PHE A 216 -7.72 14.37 2.93
N GLU A 217 -7.05 13.78 1.95
CA GLU A 217 -5.74 14.21 1.43
C GLU A 217 -5.77 15.67 0.95
N ARG A 218 -6.80 16.03 0.18
CA ARG A 218 -6.97 17.40 -0.32
C ARG A 218 -7.17 18.39 0.84
N LYS A 219 -8.01 18.05 1.82
CA LYS A 219 -8.27 18.90 2.99
C LYS A 219 -7.07 18.96 3.94
N LEU A 220 -6.30 17.88 4.07
CA LEU A 220 -5.04 17.81 4.81
C LEU A 220 -4.01 18.76 4.23
N THR A 221 -3.79 18.67 2.91
CA THR A 221 -2.90 19.58 2.19
C THR A 221 -3.33 21.05 2.36
N SER A 222 -4.65 21.32 2.33
CA SER A 222 -5.17 22.66 2.56
C SER A 222 -4.96 23.14 4.00
N ALA A 223 -5.18 22.26 4.99
CA ALA A 223 -5.02 22.57 6.41
C ALA A 223 -3.56 22.91 6.74
N VAL A 224 -2.62 22.08 6.27
CA VAL A 224 -1.17 22.30 6.41
C VAL A 224 -0.75 23.65 5.86
N ARG A 225 -1.21 24.00 4.64
CA ARG A 225 -0.91 25.31 4.04
C ARG A 225 -1.48 26.47 4.85
N SER A 226 -2.72 26.33 5.34
CA SER A 226 -3.38 27.39 6.12
C SER A 226 -2.77 27.60 7.51
N GLU A 227 -2.18 26.57 8.10
CA GLU A 227 -1.49 26.66 9.40
C GLU A 227 -0.09 27.27 9.29
N GLY A 228 0.39 27.52 8.06
CA GLY A 228 1.69 28.17 7.83
C GLY A 228 2.88 27.22 7.97
N LEU A 229 2.67 25.90 7.91
CA LEU A 229 3.68 24.87 8.10
C LEU A 229 4.66 24.69 6.92
N GLY A 230 4.55 25.57 5.91
CA GLY A 230 5.35 25.58 4.68
C GLY A 230 4.57 25.04 3.47
N SER A 231 4.62 25.75 2.34
CA SER A 231 4.02 25.30 1.07
C SER A 231 4.75 24.12 0.43
N ASP A 232 5.96 23.86 0.89
CA ASP A 232 6.87 22.80 0.51
C ASP A 232 6.62 21.48 1.24
N LEU A 233 5.77 21.47 2.28
CA LEU A 233 5.38 20.27 2.99
C LEU A 233 4.29 19.51 2.23
N LYS A 234 4.55 18.24 1.94
CA LYS A 234 3.62 17.30 1.31
C LYS A 234 3.49 16.05 2.16
N ILE A 235 2.28 15.52 2.26
CA ILE A 235 1.97 14.29 3.00
C ILE A 235 1.44 13.28 1.98
N TYR A 236 2.06 12.10 1.93
CA TYR A 236 1.68 11.03 1.01
C TYR A 236 1.03 9.91 1.81
N LEU A 237 -0.18 9.52 1.42
CA LEU A 237 -1.02 8.55 2.13
C LEU A 237 -1.03 7.21 1.37
N ASP A 238 -0.82 6.12 2.08
CA ASP A 238 -1.01 4.76 1.57
C ASP A 238 -2.52 4.40 1.51
N THR A 239 -2.84 3.24 0.93
CA THR A 239 -4.22 2.75 0.93
C THR A 239 -4.72 2.41 2.35
N PRO A 240 -6.00 2.68 2.69
CA PRO A 240 -6.51 2.41 4.02
C PRO A 240 -6.59 0.91 4.30
N GLN A 241 -6.19 0.52 5.51
CA GLN A 241 -6.20 -0.84 6.02
C GLN A 241 -7.19 -0.98 7.18
N VAL A 242 -7.60 -2.21 7.48
CA VAL A 242 -8.41 -2.50 8.67
C VAL A 242 -7.52 -2.33 9.90
N TYR A 243 -8.02 -1.63 10.92
CA TYR A 243 -7.28 -1.46 12.16
C TYR A 243 -7.02 -2.82 12.83
N LYS A 244 -5.79 -3.00 13.31
CA LYS A 244 -5.34 -4.21 14.00
C LYS A 244 -4.75 -3.82 15.35
N ASP A 245 -5.24 -4.44 16.42
CA ASP A 245 -4.68 -4.35 17.76
C ASP A 245 -4.23 -5.73 18.26
N PHE A 246 -3.92 -5.82 19.55
CA PHE A 246 -3.54 -7.08 20.22
C PHE A 246 -4.68 -8.09 20.30
N GLU A 247 -5.93 -7.64 20.26
CA GLU A 247 -7.14 -8.49 20.37
C GLU A 247 -7.62 -8.99 19.01
N GLY A 248 -7.26 -8.31 17.93
CA GLY A 248 -7.47 -8.76 16.56
C GLY A 248 -7.75 -7.62 15.59
N TYR A 249 -8.59 -7.90 14.59
CA TYR A 249 -9.02 -6.91 13.60
C TYR A 249 -10.28 -6.21 14.08
N ASN A 250 -10.27 -4.87 14.06
CA ASN A 250 -11.44 -4.05 14.30
C ASN A 250 -11.96 -3.46 12.99
N SER A 251 -13.03 -4.03 12.44
CA SER A 251 -13.61 -3.59 11.17
C SER A 251 -14.26 -2.20 11.23
N ASN A 252 -14.58 -1.70 12.43
CA ASN A 252 -15.17 -0.37 12.62
C ASN A 252 -14.13 0.75 12.58
N LYS A 253 -12.84 0.41 12.60
CA LYS A 253 -11.72 1.35 12.56
C LYS A 253 -10.82 1.05 11.36
N SER A 254 -10.09 2.07 10.92
CA SER A 254 -9.15 1.95 9.82
C SER A 254 -7.87 2.67 10.12
N THR A 255 -6.81 2.26 9.45
CA THR A 255 -5.51 2.93 9.51
C THR A 255 -5.04 3.29 8.12
N THR A 256 -4.38 4.44 8.00
CA THR A 256 -3.67 4.81 6.77
C THR A 256 -2.27 5.22 7.12
N CYS A 257 -1.29 4.50 6.58
CA CYS A 257 0.11 4.87 6.72
C CYS A 257 0.46 6.05 5.82
N PHE A 258 1.44 6.84 6.23
CA PHE A 258 1.88 8.01 5.51
C PHE A 258 3.31 8.38 5.87
N TYR A 259 3.90 9.19 5.02
CA TYR A 259 5.19 9.83 5.26
C TYR A 259 5.13 11.28 4.78
N VAL A 260 6.08 12.07 5.28
CA VAL A 260 6.11 13.52 5.06
C VAL A 260 7.35 13.88 4.26
N VAL A 261 7.16 14.71 3.24
CA VAL A 261 8.24 15.23 2.39
C VAL A 261 8.25 16.74 2.48
N ARG A 262 9.44 17.32 2.70
CA ARG A 262 9.66 18.77 2.68
C ARG A 262 10.82 19.09 1.76
N ASN A 263 10.61 19.99 0.80
CA ASN A 263 11.61 20.32 -0.23
C ASN A 263 12.25 19.08 -0.87
N THR A 264 11.44 18.08 -1.26
CA THR A 264 11.89 16.82 -1.90
C THR A 264 12.70 15.87 -1.00
N THR A 265 12.88 16.22 0.27
CA THR A 265 13.50 15.34 1.27
C THR A 265 12.42 14.65 2.10
N ILE A 266 12.50 13.32 2.23
CA ILE A 266 11.65 12.56 3.16
C ILE A 266 12.15 12.84 4.57
N LEU A 267 11.23 13.26 5.45
CA LEU A 267 11.52 13.61 6.83
C LEU A 267 11.67 12.36 7.72
N SER A 268 12.50 12.50 8.76
CA SER A 268 12.53 11.57 9.89
C SER A 268 11.21 11.57 10.67
N ILE A 269 10.96 10.51 11.45
CA ILE A 269 9.74 10.38 12.27
C ILE A 269 9.56 11.60 13.18
N ASP A 270 10.62 12.03 13.86
CA ASP A 270 10.54 13.12 14.85
C ASP A 270 10.14 14.43 14.18
N HIS A 271 10.76 14.77 13.05
CA HIS A 271 10.41 15.95 12.27
C HIS A 271 9.05 15.84 11.56
N ALA A 272 8.65 14.64 11.15
CA ALA A 272 7.33 14.39 10.58
C ALA A 272 6.23 14.60 11.63
N VAL A 273 6.42 14.10 12.85
CA VAL A 273 5.49 14.31 13.98
C VAL A 273 5.42 15.79 14.33
N GLU A 274 6.56 16.48 14.45
CA GLU A 274 6.57 17.92 14.71
C GLU A 274 5.77 18.68 13.64
N ALA A 275 5.96 18.33 12.35
CA ALA A 275 5.32 19.00 11.24
C ALA A 275 3.80 18.77 11.12
N ILE A 276 3.27 17.68 11.66
CA ILE A 276 1.83 17.34 11.57
C ILE A 276 1.12 17.37 12.93
N SER A 277 1.88 17.64 14.00
CA SER A 277 1.34 17.82 15.34
C SER A 277 0.45 19.05 15.30
N ALA A 278 -0.86 18.82 15.35
CA ALA A 278 -1.81 19.91 15.39
C ALA A 278 -1.55 20.72 16.66
N SER A 279 -1.49 22.04 16.53
CA SER A 279 -1.38 22.89 17.72
C SER A 279 -2.55 22.59 18.66
N ALA A 280 -2.29 22.60 19.98
CA ALA A 280 -3.30 22.30 21.01
C ALA A 280 -4.51 23.27 21.02
N ASN A 281 -4.55 24.23 20.08
CA ASN A 281 -5.64 25.14 19.88
C ASN A 281 -6.75 24.48 19.03
N SER A 282 -7.99 24.48 19.54
CA SER A 282 -9.17 23.97 18.82
C SER A 282 -9.51 24.74 17.54
N GLU A 283 -8.96 25.94 17.37
CA GLU A 283 -9.11 26.74 16.14
C GLU A 283 -8.14 26.35 15.02
N SER A 284 -7.17 25.45 15.28
CA SER A 284 -6.27 24.99 14.22
C SER A 284 -7.05 24.29 13.09
N PRO A 285 -6.79 24.66 11.82
CA PRO A 285 -7.36 23.97 10.66
C PRO A 285 -7.10 22.46 10.68
N LEU A 286 -5.94 22.03 11.19
CA LEU A 286 -5.53 20.64 11.26
C LEU A 286 -6.28 19.90 12.38
N THR A 287 -6.43 20.52 13.55
CA THR A 287 -7.27 19.99 14.64
C THR A 287 -8.71 19.78 14.18
N ARG A 288 -9.29 20.77 13.48
CA ARG A 288 -10.65 20.68 12.94
C ARG A 288 -10.77 19.57 11.90
N LEU A 289 -9.77 19.41 11.03
CA LEU A 289 -9.75 18.33 10.06
C LEU A 289 -9.76 16.96 10.74
N TYR A 290 -8.89 16.77 11.74
CA TYR A 290 -8.78 15.53 12.50
C TYR A 290 -10.11 15.20 13.19
N GLN A 291 -10.81 16.18 13.74
CA GLN A 291 -12.14 15.98 14.31
C GLN A 291 -13.19 15.56 13.26
N VAL A 292 -13.23 16.24 12.11
CA VAL A 292 -14.20 15.94 11.03
C VAL A 292 -14.02 14.53 10.47
N PHE A 293 -12.78 14.09 10.29
CA PHE A 293 -12.46 12.75 9.79
C PHE A 293 -12.32 11.70 10.90
N LYS A 294 -12.57 12.08 12.16
CA LYS A 294 -12.47 11.21 13.34
C LYS A 294 -11.11 10.52 13.47
N VAL A 295 -10.03 11.27 13.26
CA VAL A 295 -8.67 10.81 13.55
C VAL A 295 -8.53 10.70 15.08
N ILE A 296 -8.27 9.48 15.55
CA ILE A 296 -8.13 9.15 16.96
C ILE A 296 -6.70 9.38 17.43
N ASN A 297 -5.74 8.88 16.63
CA ASN A 297 -4.33 8.87 17.02
C ASN A 297 -3.43 8.93 15.78
N ILE A 298 -2.19 9.39 16.00
CA ILE A 298 -1.08 9.32 15.05
C ILE A 298 0.04 8.55 15.74
N GLU A 299 0.44 7.44 15.15
CA GLU A 299 1.43 6.51 15.73
C GLU A 299 2.32 5.94 14.63
N ARG A 300 3.28 5.07 14.96
CA ARG A 300 4.16 4.48 13.93
C ARG A 300 3.39 3.47 13.08
N CYS A 301 3.63 3.48 11.76
CA CYS A 301 2.94 2.61 10.80
C CYS A 301 3.36 1.15 10.98
N SER A 302 4.66 0.89 10.85
CA SER A 302 5.21 -0.33 11.36
C SER A 302 5.13 -0.24 12.87
N ASP A 303 4.36 -1.14 13.45
CA ASP A 303 4.76 -1.62 14.75
C ASP A 303 6.17 -2.17 14.48
N GLU A 304 7.23 -1.45 14.90
CA GLU A 304 8.30 -2.23 15.50
C GLU A 304 7.53 -3.20 16.38
N VAL A 305 7.70 -4.49 16.12
CA VAL A 305 7.32 -5.46 17.10
C VAL A 305 8.14 -5.01 18.30
N THR A 306 7.53 -4.17 19.13
CA THR A 306 7.67 -4.12 20.57
C THR A 306 7.18 -5.49 20.98
N SER A 307 7.90 -6.53 20.58
CA SER A 307 8.74 -7.26 21.49
C SER A 307 9.07 -6.26 22.60
N HIS A 308 8.15 -6.18 23.55
CA HIS A 308 8.50 -6.65 24.87
C HIS A 308 9.53 -7.77 24.74
N ARG A 309 10.79 -7.39 24.47
CA ARG A 309 12.00 -8.08 24.87
C ARG A 309 12.11 -7.88 26.38
N ILE A 310 11.04 -8.27 27.07
CA ILE A 310 11.01 -8.73 28.44
C ILE A 310 10.40 -10.13 28.32
N GLY A 311 11.11 -10.96 27.57
CA GLY A 311 10.68 -12.29 27.14
C GLY A 311 11.91 -13.03 26.67
N GLN A 312 12.90 -13.12 27.57
CA GLN A 312 14.02 -14.05 27.59
C GLN A 312 14.24 -14.85 26.29
N PHE A 313 15.08 -14.34 25.40
CA PHE A 313 15.72 -15.17 24.37
C PHE A 313 16.77 -16.07 25.04
N LEU A 314 16.30 -17.10 25.73
CA LEU A 314 17.07 -18.33 25.83
C LEU A 314 16.61 -19.19 24.65
N SER A 315 17.46 -19.27 23.62
CA SER A 315 17.36 -20.29 22.56
C SER A 315 16.96 -21.64 23.19
N PRO A 316 16.12 -22.48 22.54
CA PRO A 316 15.75 -23.79 23.07
C PRO A 316 16.98 -24.63 23.46
N TYR A 317 18.11 -24.41 22.78
CA TYR A 317 19.40 -24.99 23.15
C TYR A 317 19.95 -24.47 24.48
N THR A 318 19.85 -23.17 24.77
CA THR A 318 20.29 -22.62 26.06
C THR A 318 19.44 -23.09 27.24
N ILE A 319 18.14 -23.35 27.04
CA ILE A 319 17.30 -23.97 28.08
C ILE A 319 17.77 -25.39 28.36
N ILE A 320 18.05 -26.18 27.31
CA ILE A 320 18.61 -27.53 27.46
C ILE A 320 19.95 -27.48 28.21
N TRP A 321 20.87 -26.60 27.82
CA TRP A 321 22.17 -26.48 28.50
C TRP A 321 22.04 -26.04 29.97
N LEU A 322 21.10 -25.13 30.28
CA LEU A 322 20.81 -24.74 31.66
C LEU A 322 20.25 -25.90 32.50
N THR A 323 19.36 -26.71 31.92
CA THR A 323 18.84 -27.89 32.63
C THR A 323 19.93 -28.93 32.88
N ILE A 324 20.82 -29.17 31.90
CA ILE A 324 21.96 -30.09 32.05
C ILE A 324 22.92 -29.58 33.13
N THR A 325 23.25 -28.28 33.14
CA THR A 325 24.14 -27.72 34.17
C THR A 325 23.52 -27.81 35.56
N LEU A 326 22.22 -27.56 35.70
CA LEU A 326 21.52 -27.73 36.97
C LEU A 326 21.57 -29.17 37.48
N ILE A 327 21.36 -30.15 36.60
CA ILE A 327 21.45 -31.58 36.94
C ILE A 327 22.88 -31.95 37.38
N CYS A 328 23.91 -31.48 36.67
CA CYS A 328 25.30 -31.72 37.05
C CYS A 328 25.65 -31.13 38.42
N ILE A 329 25.14 -29.93 38.75
CA ILE A 329 25.34 -29.32 40.06
C ILE A 329 24.67 -30.16 41.16
N LEU A 330 23.44 -30.64 40.93
CA LEU A 330 22.75 -31.50 41.89
C LEU A 330 23.50 -32.81 42.15
N ILE A 331 24.05 -33.43 41.11
CA ILE A 331 24.87 -34.65 41.24
C ILE A 331 26.14 -34.36 42.04
N LEU A 332 26.81 -33.23 41.78
CA LEU A 332 27.99 -32.83 42.55
C LEU A 332 27.67 -32.62 44.03
N VAL A 333 26.59 -31.91 44.35
CA VAL A 333 26.15 -31.69 45.73
C VAL A 333 25.83 -33.03 46.41
N ALA A 334 25.16 -33.95 45.73
CA ALA A 334 24.89 -35.29 46.25
C ALA A 334 26.17 -36.08 46.51
N MET A 335 27.15 -36.02 45.59
CA MET A 335 28.45 -36.67 45.75
C MET A 335 29.25 -36.11 46.93
N PHE A 336 29.29 -34.78 47.09
CA PHE A 336 29.92 -34.16 48.25
C PHE A 336 29.20 -34.55 49.55
N GLY A 337 27.86 -34.54 49.55
CA GLY A 337 27.07 -35.02 50.70
C GLY A 337 27.36 -36.48 51.05
N TYR A 338 27.46 -37.35 50.05
CA TYR A 338 27.78 -38.76 50.22
C TYR A 338 29.21 -38.98 50.75
N MET A 339 30.19 -38.24 50.24
CA MET A 339 31.57 -38.30 50.75
C MET A 339 31.66 -37.82 52.21
N CYS A 340 30.95 -36.74 52.56
CA CYS A 340 30.82 -36.27 53.94
C CYS A 340 30.14 -37.31 54.84
N PHE A 341 29.10 -37.99 54.34
CA PHE A 341 28.43 -39.05 55.06
C PHE A 341 29.34 -40.25 55.28
N LEU A 342 30.09 -40.69 54.26
CA LEU A 342 31.06 -41.77 54.36
C LEU A 342 32.18 -41.44 55.33
N ALA A 343 32.71 -40.22 55.32
CA ALA A 343 33.73 -39.78 56.27
C ALA A 343 33.19 -39.84 57.71
N ARG A 344 31.99 -39.28 57.95
CA ARG A 344 31.33 -39.33 59.27
C ARG A 344 31.00 -40.76 59.70
N TYR A 345 30.57 -41.60 58.77
CA TYR A 345 30.24 -43.00 59.03
C TYR A 345 31.49 -43.80 59.38
N ARG A 346 32.60 -43.58 58.67
CA ARG A 346 33.91 -44.18 58.96
C ARG A 346 34.44 -43.75 60.32
N ASP A 347 34.32 -42.47 60.66
CA ASP A 347 34.67 -41.96 61.99
C ASP A 347 33.81 -42.55 63.10
N HIS A 348 32.52 -42.73 62.84
CA HIS A 348 31.61 -43.37 63.78
C HIS A 348 31.96 -44.85 63.99
N LEU A 349 32.32 -45.58 62.92
CA LEU A 349 32.82 -46.96 63.03
C LEU A 349 34.13 -47.04 63.81
N LYS A 350 35.11 -46.17 63.52
CA LYS A 350 36.36 -46.10 64.29
C LYS A 350 36.14 -45.82 65.77
N ARG A 351 35.21 -44.89 66.12
CA ARG A 351 34.84 -44.64 67.52
C ARG A 351 34.19 -45.86 68.16
N LYS A 352 33.36 -46.60 67.42
CA LYS A 352 32.79 -47.87 67.91
C LYS A 352 33.89 -48.91 68.15
N GLU A 353 34.83 -49.09 67.23
CA GLU A 353 35.97 -50.00 67.41
C GLU A 353 36.82 -49.64 68.64
N LEU A 354 37.14 -48.36 68.84
CA LEU A 354 37.85 -47.88 70.04
C LEU A 354 37.05 -48.11 71.32
N ASN A 355 35.73 -47.90 71.29
CA ASN A 355 34.86 -48.18 72.43
C ASN A 355 34.76 -49.68 72.73
N PHE A 356 34.78 -50.55 71.71
CA PHE A 356 34.83 -52.00 71.90
C PHE A 356 36.19 -52.44 72.46
N ALA A 357 37.31 -51.93 71.93
CA ALA A 357 38.65 -52.22 72.43
C ALA A 357 38.83 -51.77 73.89
N ALA A 358 38.37 -50.56 74.25
CA ALA A 358 38.39 -50.06 75.63
C ALA A 358 37.46 -50.84 76.59
N LYS A 359 36.44 -51.52 76.06
CA LYS A 359 35.54 -52.39 76.84
C LYS A 359 36.11 -53.80 77.04
N VAL A 360 36.98 -54.25 76.13
CA VAL A 360 37.73 -55.51 76.25
C VAL A 360 38.88 -55.36 77.26
N GLU A 361 39.56 -54.22 77.29
CA GLU A 361 40.66 -53.94 78.23
C GLU A 361 40.19 -53.79 79.70
N LYS A 362 38.91 -53.49 79.94
CA LYS A 362 38.31 -53.37 81.28
C LYS A 362 37.71 -54.66 81.85
N LYS A 363 37.91 -55.83 81.23
CA LYS A 363 37.48 -57.11 81.82
C LYS A 363 38.58 -57.63 82.77
N PRO A 364 38.33 -57.82 84.08
CA PRO A 364 39.27 -58.49 84.98
C PRO A 364 39.40 -59.99 84.64
N PRO A 365 40.47 -60.66 85.09
CA PRO A 365 40.73 -62.06 84.75
C PRO A 365 39.61 -62.97 85.25
N VAL A 366 39.23 -63.92 84.41
CA VAL A 366 38.22 -64.94 84.73
C VAL A 366 38.86 -65.95 85.70
N GLU A 367 38.39 -65.97 86.94
CA GLU A 367 38.63 -67.07 87.89
C GLU A 367 37.75 -68.29 87.53
N ASP A 368 38.26 -69.45 87.91
CA ASP A 368 37.89 -70.82 87.53
C ASP A 368 36.39 -71.13 87.44
N PHE A 369 36.00 -71.75 86.31
CA PHE A 369 34.72 -72.44 86.16
C PHE A 369 34.91 -73.93 86.46
N THR A 370 34.29 -74.38 87.55
CA THR A 370 34.19 -75.77 87.96
C THR A 370 33.25 -76.55 87.03
N VAL A 371 33.70 -77.72 86.59
CA VAL A 371 32.98 -78.65 85.70
C VAL A 371 32.05 -79.54 86.53
N PRO A 372 30.73 -79.59 86.26
CA PRO A 372 29.88 -80.66 86.77
C PRO A 372 29.91 -81.89 85.84
N GLN A 373 29.83 -83.04 86.50
CA GLN A 373 30.07 -84.40 86.04
C GLN A 373 29.11 -84.88 84.94
N PHE A 374 29.65 -85.60 83.96
CA PHE A 374 28.87 -86.42 83.04
C PHE A 374 28.54 -87.77 83.69
N VAL A 375 27.25 -88.08 83.73
CA VAL A 375 26.70 -89.39 84.08
C VAL A 375 26.96 -90.35 82.93
N ASN A 376 27.71 -91.43 83.20
CA ASN A 376 27.84 -92.58 82.30
C ASN A 376 26.60 -93.46 82.40
N ILE A 377 25.84 -93.57 81.32
CA ILE A 377 24.85 -94.62 81.14
C ILE A 377 25.52 -95.69 80.29
N ASN A 378 25.93 -96.79 80.93
CA ASN A 378 26.42 -97.97 80.24
C ASN A 378 25.23 -98.90 79.96
N VAL A 379 25.00 -99.18 78.69
CA VAL A 379 24.05 -100.16 78.20
C VAL A 379 24.85 -101.45 77.97
N ASN A 380 24.65 -102.46 78.82
CA ASN A 380 24.58 -103.88 78.43
C ASN A 380 24.45 -104.82 79.64
N GLN A 381 23.48 -105.75 79.48
CA GLN A 381 23.15 -106.98 80.20
C GLN A 381 22.35 -106.87 81.51
#